data_AF-A0A0B1SUK5-F1
#
_entry.id   AF-A0A0B1SUK5-F1
#
_cell.length_a   1.000
_cell.length_b   1.000
_cell.length_c   1.000
_cell.angle_alpha   90.00
_cell.angle_beta   90.00
_cell.angle_gamma   90.00
#
_symmetry.space_group_name_H-M   'P 1'
#
loop_
_entity.id
_entity.type
_entity.pdbx_description
1 polymer ?
#
loop_
_entity_poly.entity_id
_entity_poly.type
_entity_poly.pdbx_seq_one_letter_code
_entity_poly.pdbx_strand_id
1 'polypeptide(L)'
;QRWFVVAQSLTQKNLIRELQDDVEVFVDGPFRVYVMEHQVEYIVMTCAPTNPSGSEFKHEEFEEDFSNWFTEWKQQRAQRKRSVHEQKDETILAMGALYKNDNETASLWLERLHEENPSLKRLKTRLRLDKNTASGSTTVLS
;
A
#
# COMPACT_ATOMS: atom_id res chain seq x y z
N GLN A 1 12.65 15.74 -18.44
CA GLN A 1 11.66 16.23 -17.45
C GLN A 1 11.65 15.25 -16.30
N ARG A 2 11.74 15.73 -15.05
CA ARG A 2 11.54 14.89 -13.85
C ARG A 2 10.04 14.74 -13.66
N TRP A 3 9.53 13.52 -13.70
CA TRP A 3 8.11 13.24 -13.50
C TRP A 3 7.95 12.16 -12.44
N PHE A 4 6.80 12.16 -11.79
CA PHE A 4 6.36 11.08 -10.93
C PHE A 4 4.84 10.99 -11.02
N VAL A 5 4.31 9.81 -10.73
CA VAL A 5 2.87 9.56 -10.67
C VAL A 5 2.51 9.10 -9.27
N VAL A 6 1.38 9.58 -8.77
CA VAL A 6 0.80 9.16 -7.49
C VAL A 6 -0.48 8.39 -7.78
N ALA A 7 -0.63 7.21 -7.17
CA ALA A 7 -1.86 6.44 -7.20
C ALA A 7 -2.33 6.20 -5.77
N GLN A 8 -3.52 6.71 -5.45
CA GLN A 8 -4.12 6.56 -4.13
C GLN A 8 -5.64 6.57 -4.19
N SER A 9 -6.28 5.55 -3.61
CA SER A 9 -7.73 5.44 -3.50
C SER A 9 -8.28 6.22 -2.30
N LEU A 10 -9.59 6.52 -2.29
CA LEU A 10 -10.25 7.13 -1.13
C LEU A 10 -10.11 6.25 0.13
N THR A 11 -10.17 4.93 -0.03
CA THR A 11 -9.98 3.96 1.06
C THR A 11 -8.60 4.10 1.68
N GLN A 12 -7.56 4.24 0.86
CA GLN A 12 -6.19 4.46 1.34
C GLN A 12 -6.03 5.79 2.07
N LYS A 13 -6.66 6.87 1.58
CA LYS A 13 -6.70 8.17 2.28
C LYS A 13 -7.37 8.05 3.66
N ASN A 14 -8.46 7.28 3.75
CA ASN A 14 -9.14 7.04 5.01
C ASN A 14 -8.30 6.18 5.97
N LEU A 15 -7.63 5.13 5.47
CA LEU A 15 -6.67 4.36 6.27
C LEU A 15 -5.60 5.27 6.87
N ILE A 16 -4.99 6.16 6.08
CA ILE A 16 -4.02 7.14 6.58
C ILE A 16 -4.62 8.03 7.66
N ARG A 17 -5.88 8.47 7.54
CA ARG A 17 -6.56 9.31 8.55
C ARG A 17 -6.85 8.56 9.85
N GLU A 18 -7.04 7.26 9.79
CA GLU A 18 -7.33 6.39 10.94
C GLU A 18 -6.07 5.95 11.69
N LEU A 19 -4.89 6.05 11.08
CA LEU A 19 -3.61 5.73 11.74
C LEU A 19 -3.36 6.66 12.92
N GLN A 20 -2.90 6.05 14.03
CA GLN A 20 -2.44 6.75 15.22
C GLN A 20 -1.19 7.59 14.92
N ASP A 21 -0.96 8.59 15.76
CA ASP A 21 0.26 9.41 15.73
C ASP A 21 1.51 8.54 15.89
N ASP A 22 2.62 9.00 15.31
CA ASP A 22 3.94 8.36 15.40
C ASP A 22 4.07 6.95 14.81
N VAL A 23 3.02 6.42 14.15
CA VAL A 23 3.10 5.16 13.39
C VAL A 23 4.16 5.27 12.31
N GLU A 24 5.00 4.25 12.20
CA GLU A 24 5.99 4.16 11.14
C GLU A 24 5.34 3.76 9.81
N VAL A 25 5.65 4.54 8.78
CA VAL A 25 5.28 4.25 7.40
C VAL A 25 6.54 4.17 6.56
N PHE A 26 6.61 3.16 5.72
CA PHE A 26 7.78 2.87 4.90
C PHE A 26 7.47 3.18 3.45
N VAL A 27 8.43 3.73 2.73
CA VAL A 27 8.39 3.88 1.28
C VAL A 27 9.44 2.95 0.70
N ASP A 28 8.97 1.85 0.13
CA ASP A 28 9.79 0.76 -0.38
C ASP A 28 9.81 0.74 -1.90
N GLY A 29 10.90 0.22 -2.46
CA GLY A 29 11.07 -0.03 -3.88
C GLY A 29 12.50 0.25 -4.35
N PRO A 30 12.75 0.31 -5.66
CA PRO A 30 11.77 0.06 -6.70
C PRO A 30 11.38 -1.42 -6.80
N PHE A 31 10.08 -1.67 -6.80
CA PHE A 31 9.50 -2.90 -7.28
C PHE A 31 9.31 -2.85 -8.79
N ARG A 32 9.14 -4.00 -9.43
CA ARG A 32 9.00 -4.12 -10.88
C ARG A 32 7.69 -4.81 -11.24
N VAL A 33 6.98 -4.26 -12.22
CA VAL A 33 5.83 -4.88 -12.86
C VAL A 33 6.01 -4.83 -14.37
N TYR A 34 5.58 -5.88 -15.07
CA TYR A 34 5.60 -5.92 -16.53
C TYR A 34 4.20 -5.64 -17.06
N VAL A 35 4.08 -4.61 -17.90
CA VAL A 35 2.86 -4.26 -18.62
C VAL A 35 3.15 -4.50 -20.10
N MET A 36 2.63 -5.61 -20.62
CA MET A 36 3.01 -6.13 -21.94
C MET A 36 4.54 -6.31 -22.02
N GLU A 37 5.20 -5.66 -22.98
CA GLU A 37 6.66 -5.72 -23.18
C GLU A 37 7.43 -4.67 -22.35
N HIS A 38 6.73 -3.84 -21.57
CA HIS A 38 7.34 -2.73 -20.84
C HIS A 38 7.48 -3.05 -19.36
N GLN A 39 8.69 -2.88 -18.83
CA GLN A 39 8.94 -2.93 -17.40
C GLN A 39 8.69 -1.54 -16.79
N VAL A 40 7.88 -1.51 -15.74
CA VAL A 40 7.60 -0.29 -14.96
C VAL A 40 8.11 -0.51 -13.55
N GLU A 41 8.95 0.42 -13.09
CA GLU A 41 9.41 0.47 -11.71
C GLU A 41 8.45 1.34 -10.87
N TYR A 42 8.09 0.85 -9.68
CA TYR A 42 7.17 1.54 -8.78
C TYR A 42 7.62 1.44 -7.33
N ILE A 43 7.17 2.39 -6.53
CA ILE A 43 7.34 2.43 -5.08
C ILE A 43 6.00 2.24 -4.39
N VAL A 44 6.03 1.74 -3.17
CA VAL A 44 4.84 1.53 -2.34
C VAL A 44 5.07 2.17 -0.98
N MET A 45 4.05 2.87 -0.47
CA MET A 45 4.02 3.27 0.93
C MET A 45 3.20 2.26 1.73
N THR A 46 3.79 1.65 2.75
CA THR A 46 3.13 0.66 3.60
C THR A 46 3.29 0.95 5.09
N CYS A 47 2.45 0.33 5.90
CA CYS A 47 2.59 0.27 7.35
C CYS A 47 2.27 -1.13 7.87
N ALA A 48 2.45 -1.34 9.17
CA ALA A 48 2.05 -2.59 9.82
C ALA A 48 0.54 -2.88 9.59
N PRO A 49 0.12 -4.16 9.61
CA PRO A 49 -1.28 -4.53 9.37
C PRO A 49 -2.25 -3.78 10.27
N THR A 50 -3.17 -3.04 9.66
CA THR A 50 -4.23 -2.30 10.39
C THR A 50 -5.40 -3.18 10.81
N ASN A 51 -5.46 -4.41 10.29
CA ASN A 51 -6.47 -5.40 10.64
C ASN A 51 -5.88 -6.82 10.62
N PRO A 52 -5.11 -7.21 11.66
CA PRO A 52 -4.39 -8.49 11.70
C PRO A 52 -5.31 -9.72 11.87
N SER A 53 -6.57 -9.51 12.28
CA SER A 53 -7.45 -10.57 12.80
C SER A 53 -8.47 -11.15 11.80
N GLY A 54 -8.42 -10.79 10.53
CA GLY A 54 -9.34 -11.36 9.53
C GLY A 54 -8.86 -12.72 9.06
N SER A 55 -9.48 -13.81 9.51
CA SER A 55 -9.35 -15.10 8.81
C SER A 55 -9.77 -14.88 7.34
N GLU A 56 -8.92 -15.30 6.39
CA GLU A 56 -9.25 -15.21 4.95
C GLU A 56 -10.48 -16.05 4.59
N PHE A 57 -10.79 -17.03 5.42
CA PHE A 57 -11.96 -17.87 5.33
C PHE A 57 -12.91 -17.52 6.47
N LYS A 58 -14.03 -16.87 6.15
CA LYS A 58 -15.21 -17.03 7.00
C LYS A 58 -15.64 -18.48 6.82
N HIS A 59 -15.69 -19.25 7.91
CA HIS A 59 -16.42 -20.51 7.88
C HIS A 59 -17.89 -20.13 7.69
N GLU A 60 -18.38 -20.23 6.45
CA GLU A 60 -19.82 -20.18 6.19
C GLU A 60 -20.37 -21.55 6.59
N GLU A 61 -20.83 -21.65 7.83
CA GLU A 61 -21.70 -22.76 8.21
C GLU A 61 -23.02 -22.60 7.46
N PHE A 62 -23.49 -23.69 6.85
CA PHE A 62 -24.74 -23.70 6.11
C PHE A 62 -25.89 -23.68 7.13
N GLU A 63 -26.34 -22.49 7.54
CA GLU A 63 -27.49 -22.34 8.44
C GLU A 63 -28.80 -22.52 7.69
N GLU A 64 -29.57 -23.54 8.07
CA GLU A 64 -30.92 -23.80 7.53
C GLU A 64 -32.02 -22.99 8.26
N ASP A 65 -31.69 -22.28 9.36
CA ASP A 65 -32.63 -21.45 10.12
C ASP A 65 -32.48 -19.95 9.77
N PHE A 66 -33.45 -19.44 9.00
CA PHE A 66 -33.48 -18.04 8.56
C PHE A 66 -34.14 -17.08 9.56
N SER A 67 -34.52 -17.55 10.76
CA SER A 67 -35.25 -16.73 11.75
C SER A 67 -34.45 -15.49 12.18
N ASN A 68 -33.12 -15.56 12.15
CA ASN A 68 -32.22 -14.48 12.55
C ASN A 68 -31.56 -13.74 11.38
N TRP A 69 -31.85 -14.14 10.13
CA TRP A 69 -31.23 -13.62 8.91
C TRP A 69 -31.20 -12.08 8.83
N PHE A 70 -32.29 -11.42 9.21
CA PHE A 70 -32.37 -9.95 9.16
C PHE A 70 -31.44 -9.26 10.19
N THR A 71 -31.28 -9.87 11.36
CA THR A 71 -30.40 -9.39 12.43
C THR A 71 -28.94 -9.61 12.04
N GLU A 72 -28.60 -10.79 11.51
CA GLU A 72 -27.27 -11.10 10.98
C GLU A 72 -26.90 -10.22 9.79
N TRP A 73 -27.80 -10.00 8.84
CA TRP A 73 -27.57 -9.11 7.71
C TRP A 73 -27.27 -7.67 8.16
N LYS A 74 -27.98 -7.17 9.18
CA LYS A 74 -27.68 -5.87 9.80
C LYS A 74 -26.32 -5.86 10.48
N GLN A 75 -25.98 -6.90 11.24
CA GLN A 75 -24.68 -7.01 11.91
C GLN A 75 -23.53 -7.10 10.91
N GLN A 76 -23.68 -7.88 9.82
CA GLN A 76 -22.68 -7.97 8.74
C GLN A 76 -22.48 -6.64 8.01
N ARG A 77 -23.54 -5.83 7.85
CA ARG A 77 -23.42 -4.45 7.32
C ARG A 77 -22.68 -3.51 8.27
N ALA A 78 -22.81 -3.73 9.58
CA ALA A 78 -22.13 -2.95 10.61
C ALA A 78 -20.66 -3.36 10.79
N GLN A 79 -20.29 -4.58 10.41
CA GLN A 79 -18.91 -5.05 10.47
C GLN A 79 -18.04 -4.35 9.41
N ARG A 80 -16.95 -3.73 9.87
CA ARG A 80 -15.92 -3.15 9.00
C ARG A 80 -15.32 -4.26 8.13
N LYS A 81 -15.52 -4.14 6.81
CA LYS A 81 -14.89 -5.05 5.84
C LYS A 81 -13.44 -4.61 5.61
N ARG A 82 -12.54 -5.58 5.67
CA ARG A 82 -11.14 -5.42 5.28
C ARG A 82 -11.07 -5.00 3.82
N SER A 83 -10.31 -3.94 3.53
CA SER A 83 -10.09 -3.54 2.14
C SER A 83 -9.00 -4.38 1.48
N VAL A 84 -8.95 -4.40 0.14
CA VAL A 84 -7.88 -5.06 -0.62
C VAL A 84 -6.48 -4.52 -0.31
N HIS A 85 -6.40 -3.31 0.26
CA HIS A 85 -5.15 -2.66 0.62
C HIS A 85 -4.59 -3.12 1.97
N GLU A 86 -5.46 -3.60 2.86
CA GLU A 86 -5.04 -4.16 4.15
C GLU A 86 -4.63 -5.60 3.90
N GLN A 87 -3.34 -5.88 3.69
CA GLN A 87 -2.81 -7.22 3.46
C GLN A 87 -2.42 -7.89 4.79
N LYS A 88 -2.07 -9.18 4.73
CA LYS A 88 -1.85 -9.98 5.94
C LYS A 88 -0.64 -9.47 6.71
N ASP A 89 0.41 -9.10 5.97
CA ASP A 89 1.71 -8.73 6.52
C ASP A 89 1.92 -7.21 6.55
N GLU A 90 1.18 -6.45 5.73
CA GLU A 90 1.25 -4.99 5.69
C GLU A 90 -0.03 -4.33 5.14
N THR A 91 -0.22 -3.04 5.38
CA THR A 91 -1.29 -2.25 4.76
C THR A 91 -0.70 -1.28 3.73
N ILE A 92 -1.18 -1.33 2.49
CA ILE A 92 -0.73 -0.48 1.38
C ILE A 92 -1.47 0.88 1.41
N LEU A 93 -0.74 1.96 1.66
CA LEU A 93 -1.30 3.30 1.85
C LEU A 93 -1.21 4.21 0.61
N ALA A 94 -0.25 3.97 -0.27
CA ALA A 94 -0.13 4.67 -1.56
C ALA A 94 0.84 3.93 -2.47
N MET A 95 0.77 4.20 -3.77
CA MET A 95 1.75 3.73 -4.74
C MET A 95 2.22 4.90 -5.61
N GLY A 96 3.40 4.76 -6.19
CA GLY A 96 3.92 5.73 -7.13
C GLY A 96 4.85 5.13 -8.17
N ALA A 97 4.96 5.78 -9.32
CA ALA A 97 5.99 5.50 -10.31
C ALA A 97 6.88 6.72 -10.41
N LEU A 98 8.20 6.52 -10.34
CA LEU A 98 9.18 7.60 -10.36
C LEU A 98 9.92 7.60 -11.70
N TYR A 99 10.24 8.79 -12.21
CA TYR A 99 11.16 8.93 -13.35
C TYR A 99 12.54 8.33 -13.06
N LYS A 100 12.99 8.46 -11.81
CA LYS A 100 14.22 7.86 -11.32
C LYS A 100 14.02 7.41 -9.87
N ASN A 101 14.45 6.20 -9.57
CA ASN A 101 14.39 5.63 -8.24
C ASN A 101 15.55 6.14 -7.39
N ASP A 102 15.46 7.40 -6.99
CA ASP A 102 16.38 8.06 -6.06
C ASP A 102 15.62 8.80 -4.96
N ASN A 103 16.35 9.12 -3.89
CA ASN A 103 15.79 9.78 -2.71
C ASN A 103 15.24 11.18 -3.05
N GLU A 104 15.81 11.87 -4.04
CA GLU A 104 15.35 13.20 -4.47
C GLU A 104 13.94 13.12 -5.06
N THR A 105 13.73 12.22 -6.02
CA THR A 105 12.43 12.04 -6.69
C THR A 105 11.38 11.46 -5.73
N ALA A 106 11.77 10.55 -4.83
CA ALA A 106 10.87 10.02 -3.82
C ALA A 106 10.46 11.06 -2.77
N SER A 107 11.34 12.00 -2.43
CA SER A 107 11.00 13.11 -1.52
C SER A 107 9.95 14.03 -2.15
N LEU A 108 10.09 14.37 -3.44
CA LEU A 108 9.09 15.15 -4.18
C LEU A 108 7.74 14.42 -4.27
N TRP A 109 7.77 13.10 -4.49
CA TRP A 109 6.56 12.27 -4.46
C TRP A 109 5.88 12.32 -3.08
N LEU A 110 6.66 12.25 -1.99
CA LEU A 110 6.15 12.30 -0.62
C LEU A 110 5.57 13.69 -0.26
N GLU A 111 6.18 14.77 -0.73
CA GLU A 111 5.65 16.14 -0.58
C GLU A 111 4.29 16.26 -1.26
N ARG A 112 4.16 15.78 -2.51
CA ARG A 112 2.88 15.80 -3.21
C ARG A 112 1.82 14.95 -2.50
N LEU A 113 2.21 13.79 -1.98
CA LEU A 113 1.30 12.93 -1.21
C LEU A 113 0.84 13.62 0.09
N HIS A 114 1.70 14.41 0.74
CA HIS A 114 1.37 15.21 1.93
C HIS A 114 0.34 16.31 1.66
N GLU A 115 0.38 16.95 0.49
CA GLU A 115 -0.60 17.98 0.11
C GLU A 115 -2.03 17.41 0.10
N GLU A 116 -2.19 16.18 -0.39
CA GLU A 116 -3.50 15.50 -0.42
C GLU A 116 -3.83 14.77 0.87
N ASN A 117 -2.83 14.49 1.71
CA ASN A 117 -2.96 13.79 2.98
C ASN A 117 -2.25 14.55 4.11
N PRO A 118 -2.85 15.64 4.64
CA PRO A 118 -2.26 16.39 5.75
C PRO A 118 -1.96 15.53 6.99
N SER A 119 -2.70 14.42 7.12
CA SER A 119 -2.53 13.38 8.13
C SER A 119 -1.16 12.67 8.11
N LEU A 120 -0.42 12.70 7.01
CA LEU A 120 0.92 12.09 6.96
C LEU A 120 1.93 12.81 7.86
N LYS A 121 1.71 14.10 8.18
CA LYS A 121 2.63 14.90 9.00
C LYS A 121 2.82 14.36 10.43
N ARG A 122 1.83 13.63 10.94
CA ARG A 122 1.89 13.01 12.28
C ARG A 122 2.54 11.62 12.28
N LEU A 123 2.90 11.09 11.12
CA LEU A 123 3.47 9.75 10.96
C LEU A 123 4.99 9.81 10.76
N LYS A 124 5.69 8.73 11.10
CA LYS A 124 7.13 8.61 10.92
C LYS A 124 7.44 7.97 9.57
N THR A 125 7.71 8.78 8.56
CA THR A 125 8.04 8.29 7.22
C THR A 125 9.50 7.87 7.09
N ARG A 126 9.75 6.68 6.54
CA ARG A 126 11.08 6.13 6.27
C ARG A 126 11.21 5.76 4.79
N LEU A 127 12.18 6.33 4.08
CA LEU A 127 12.50 5.95 2.71
C LEU A 127 13.49 4.77 2.73
N ARG A 128 13.14 3.66 2.07
CA ARG A 128 13.96 2.45 1.92
C ARG A 128 14.02 2.09 0.43
N LEU A 129 14.77 2.89 -0.32
CA LEU A 129 14.97 2.65 -1.74
C LEU A 129 16.23 1.80 -1.96
N ASP A 130 16.06 0.64 -2.60
CA ASP A 130 17.17 -0.19 -3.01
C ASP A 130 18.02 0.57 -4.03
N LYS A 131 19.29 0.81 -3.68
CA LYS A 131 20.25 1.33 -4.64
C LYS A 131 20.50 0.24 -5.65
N ASN A 132 20.00 0.42 -6.87
CA ASN A 132 20.27 -0.46 -7.99
C ASN A 132 21.80 -0.60 -8.14
N THR A 133 22.37 -1.68 -7.62
CA THR A 133 23.76 -2.07 -7.93
C THR A 133 23.74 -2.54 -9.37
N ALA A 134 23.94 -1.62 -10.29
CA ALA A 134 24.26 -1.93 -11.67
C ALA A 134 25.58 -2.71 -11.70
N SER A 135 25.51 -4.03 -11.70
CA SER A 135 26.65 -4.94 -11.88
C SER A 135 26.15 -6.27 -12.42
N GLY A 136 25.70 -6.24 -13.67
CA GLY A 136 25.50 -7.42 -14.50
C GLY A 136 26.31 -7.29 -15.78
N SER A 137 27.60 -6.94 -15.67
CA SER A 137 28.54 -7.06 -16.78
C SER A 137 28.82 -8.55 -16.97
N THR A 138 27.97 -9.22 -17.75
CA THR A 138 28.28 -10.54 -18.30
C THR A 138 29.42 -10.37 -19.31
N THR A 139 30.66 -10.45 -18.83
CA THR A 139 31.80 -10.75 -19.69
C THR A 139 31.69 -12.21 -20.10
N VAL A 140 31.06 -12.45 -21.25
CA VAL A 140 31.27 -13.70 -21.99
C VAL A 140 32.69 -13.66 -22.55
N LEU A 141 33.58 -14.43 -21.94
CA LEU A 141 34.88 -14.75 -22.52
C LEU A 141 34.66 -15.69 -23.71
N SER A 142 35.16 -15.24 -24.85
CA SER A 142 35.39 -15.98 -26.10
C SER A 142 36.39 -17.10 -25.93
#